data_AF-A0A7K0HT54-F1
#
_entry.id   AF-A0A7K0HT54-F1
#
_cell.length_a   1.000
_cell.length_b   1.000
_cell.length_c   1.000
_cell.angle_alpha   90.00
_cell.angle_beta   90.00
_cell.angle_gamma   90.00
#
_symmetry.space_group_name_H-M   'P 1'
#
loop_
_entity.id
_entity.type
_entity.pdbx_description
1 polymer ?
#
loop_
_entity_poly.entity_id
_entity_poly.type
_entity_poly.pdbx_seq_one_letter_code
_entity_poly.pdbx_strand_id
1 'polypeptide(L)'
;LRKIIRMERRSEFAFEGLRYRDLLRWRIAEKSHNKSMYYLSRAWSGSANWNGLTGSESNIELPSDFISILKNWDDGNFPIGGIPSIDEDGLPNLSPMETAGYIITFYKMSFDPKKNYLWPIPANDILVNDKLIQNPGY
;
A
#
# COMPACT_ATOMS: atom_id res chain seq x y z
N LEU A 1 -22.36 6.85 -4.09
CA LEU A 1 -21.82 7.10 -5.45
C LEU A 1 -20.33 7.52 -5.46
N ARG A 2 -19.90 8.56 -4.73
CA ARG A 2 -18.48 9.03 -4.73
C ARG A 2 -17.45 7.92 -4.45
N LYS A 3 -17.64 7.16 -3.36
CA LYS A 3 -16.78 6.03 -2.97
C LYS A 3 -16.62 5.02 -4.09
N ILE A 4 -17.73 4.60 -4.71
CA ILE A 4 -17.75 3.64 -5.82
C ILE A 4 -16.89 4.15 -6.97
N ILE A 5 -17.11 5.37 -7.45
CA ILE A 5 -16.33 5.95 -8.56
C ILE A 5 -14.82 5.98 -8.25
N ARG A 6 -14.44 6.31 -7.02
CA ARG A 6 -13.02 6.32 -6.61
C ARG A 6 -12.40 4.93 -6.56
N MET A 7 -13.18 3.92 -6.18
CA MET A 7 -12.74 2.52 -6.16
C MET A 7 -12.62 1.97 -7.57
N GLU A 8 -13.62 2.17 -8.43
CA GLU A 8 -13.59 1.77 -9.85
C GLU A 8 -12.39 2.40 -10.55
N ARG A 9 -12.18 3.71 -10.39
CA ARG A 9 -11.03 4.41 -11.00
C ARG A 9 -9.68 3.88 -10.51
N ARG A 10 -9.59 3.41 -9.26
CA ARG A 10 -8.37 2.80 -8.71
C ARG A 10 -8.10 1.44 -9.34
N SER A 11 -9.15 0.65 -9.58
CA SER A 11 -9.04 -0.69 -10.16
C SER A 11 -8.75 -0.60 -11.65
N GLU A 12 -9.51 0.22 -12.38
CA GLU A 12 -9.44 0.34 -13.84
C GLU A 12 -8.09 0.90 -14.30
N PHE A 13 -7.61 1.98 -13.67
CA PHE A 13 -6.40 2.69 -14.09
C PHE A 13 -5.20 2.39 -13.18
N ALA A 14 -5.12 1.16 -12.66
CA ALA A 14 -4.00 0.74 -11.83
C ALA A 14 -2.69 0.81 -12.65
N PHE A 15 -1.62 1.31 -12.03
CA PHE A 15 -0.28 1.46 -12.64
C PHE A 15 -0.17 2.44 -13.83
N GLU A 16 -1.17 3.27 -14.08
CA GLU A 16 -1.15 4.27 -15.17
C GLU A 16 -0.72 5.68 -14.72
N GLY A 17 -0.14 5.83 -13.53
CA GLY A 17 0.32 7.12 -13.01
C GLY A 17 -0.79 8.12 -12.62
N LEU A 18 -2.06 7.70 -12.68
CA LEU A 18 -3.21 8.56 -12.36
C LEU A 18 -3.48 8.67 -10.85
N ARG A 19 -3.19 7.61 -10.08
CA ARG A 19 -3.59 7.52 -8.67
C ARG A 19 -3.03 8.65 -7.81
N TYR A 20 -1.78 9.05 -8.01
CA TYR A 20 -1.17 10.12 -7.22
C TYR A 20 -1.87 11.47 -7.47
N ARG A 21 -2.11 11.82 -8.74
CA ARG A 21 -2.82 13.04 -9.13
C ARG A 21 -4.25 13.06 -8.60
N ASP A 22 -4.92 11.90 -8.61
CA ASP A 22 -6.26 11.76 -8.04
C ASP A 22 -6.30 12.04 -6.54
N LEU A 23 -5.36 11.48 -5.78
CA LEU A 23 -5.28 11.71 -4.34
C LEU A 23 -5.00 13.19 -4.01
N LEU A 24 -4.13 13.85 -4.78
CA LEU A 24 -3.83 15.27 -4.61
C LEU A 24 -5.06 16.15 -4.88
N ARG A 25 -5.71 16.00 -6.05
CA ARG A 25 -6.88 16.83 -6.43
C ARG A 25 -8.10 16.57 -5.56
N TRP A 26 -8.21 15.38 -4.97
CA TRP A 26 -9.26 15.05 -4.00
C TRP A 26 -8.96 15.51 -2.57
N ARG A 27 -7.75 16.03 -2.31
CA ARG A 27 -7.31 16.44 -0.97
C ARG A 27 -7.39 15.31 0.06
N ILE A 28 -6.93 14.12 -0.33
CA ILE A 28 -6.86 12.94 0.55
C ILE A 28 -5.48 12.25 0.49
N ALA A 29 -4.48 12.95 -0.05
CA ALA A 29 -3.14 12.40 -0.18
C ALA A 29 -2.50 12.13 1.19
N GLU A 30 -2.73 13.00 2.19
CA GLU A 30 -2.25 12.81 3.55
C GLU A 30 -2.87 11.61 4.25
N LYS A 31 -4.13 11.25 3.93
CA LYS A 31 -4.77 10.04 4.46
C LYS A 31 -4.10 8.78 3.92
N SER A 32 -3.71 8.80 2.63
CA SER A 32 -3.08 7.65 1.96
C SER A 32 -1.58 7.56 2.19
N HIS A 33 -0.85 8.68 2.19
CA HIS A 33 0.62 8.75 2.23
C HIS A 33 1.19 9.04 3.63
N ASN A 34 0.39 8.83 4.69
CA ASN A 34 0.86 8.70 6.07
C ASN A 34 0.52 7.30 6.64
N LYS A 35 0.45 6.30 5.75
CA LYS A 35 0.26 4.89 6.06
C LYS A 35 1.49 4.10 5.62
N SER A 36 1.71 2.95 6.23
CA SER A 36 2.77 2.04 5.79
C SER A 36 2.42 1.43 4.44
N MET A 37 3.45 1.19 3.63
CA MET A 37 3.40 0.23 2.53
C MET A 37 3.81 -1.13 3.09
N TYR A 38 3.17 -2.18 2.57
CA TYR A 38 3.26 -3.54 3.12
C TYR A 38 3.80 -4.52 2.08
N TYR A 39 4.49 -5.56 2.56
CA TYR A 39 4.75 -6.78 1.79
C TYR A 39 4.10 -7.97 2.48
N LEU A 40 3.80 -8.99 1.67
CA LEU A 40 3.55 -10.33 2.19
C LEU A 40 4.86 -10.87 2.76
N SER A 41 4.76 -11.64 3.85
CA SER A 41 5.85 -12.49 4.31
C SER A 41 6.19 -13.54 3.24
N ARG A 42 7.16 -14.43 3.52
CA ARG A 42 7.66 -15.39 2.52
C ARG A 42 6.54 -16.22 1.89
N ALA A 43 6.18 -15.89 0.65
CA ALA A 43 5.13 -16.55 -0.13
C ALA A 43 5.63 -17.77 -0.93
N TRP A 44 6.73 -18.39 -0.50
CA TRP A 44 7.34 -19.53 -1.17
C TRP A 44 7.82 -20.59 -0.19
N SER A 45 7.52 -21.85 -0.51
CA SER A 45 7.89 -23.06 0.24
C SER A 45 9.38 -23.19 0.52
N GLY A 46 10.23 -22.50 -0.24
CA GLY A 46 11.68 -22.60 -0.11
C GLY A 46 12.32 -23.72 -0.91
N SER A 47 11.52 -24.50 -1.64
CA SER A 47 12.00 -25.55 -2.53
C SER A 47 11.06 -25.77 -3.69
N ALA A 48 11.62 -25.90 -4.89
CA ALA A 48 10.88 -26.30 -6.09
C ALA A 48 10.41 -27.76 -6.02
N ASN A 49 10.97 -28.57 -5.11
CA ASN A 49 10.60 -29.98 -4.94
C ASN A 49 9.40 -30.17 -4.02
N TRP A 50 8.80 -29.11 -3.47
CA TRP A 50 7.65 -29.23 -2.58
C TRP A 50 6.49 -29.97 -3.25
N ASN A 51 5.95 -30.98 -2.58
CA ASN A 51 4.87 -31.82 -3.09
C ASN A 51 3.46 -31.21 -2.94
N GLY A 52 3.34 -29.97 -2.43
CA GLY A 52 2.06 -29.30 -2.22
C GLY A 52 1.34 -29.69 -0.92
N LEU A 53 1.91 -30.57 -0.10
CA LEU A 53 1.32 -31.03 1.16
C LEU A 53 1.97 -30.31 2.36
N THR A 54 1.31 -30.35 3.52
CA THR A 54 1.80 -29.74 4.77
C THR A 54 1.95 -30.80 5.87
N GLY A 55 2.56 -30.43 7.00
CA GLY A 55 2.73 -31.33 8.14
C GLY A 55 3.55 -32.58 7.82
N SER A 56 3.15 -33.72 8.37
CA SER A 56 3.85 -35.01 8.18
C SER A 56 3.79 -35.56 6.75
N GLU A 57 2.88 -35.06 5.92
CA GLU A 57 2.72 -35.49 4.52
C GLU A 57 3.58 -34.64 3.57
N SER A 58 4.12 -33.52 4.05
CA SER A 58 5.06 -32.70 3.30
C SER A 58 6.38 -33.42 3.13
N ASN A 59 6.95 -33.36 1.94
CA ASN A 59 8.29 -33.89 1.67
C ASN A 59 9.43 -32.95 2.09
N ILE A 60 9.10 -31.76 2.61
CA ILE A 60 10.04 -30.76 3.12
C ILE A 60 9.49 -30.09 4.39
N GLU A 61 10.38 -29.52 5.21
CA GLU A 61 9.97 -28.58 6.25
C GLU A 61 9.66 -27.22 5.63
N LEU A 62 8.47 -26.70 5.88
CA LEU A 62 8.01 -25.43 5.32
C LEU A 62 8.32 -24.26 6.25
N PRO A 63 8.74 -23.09 5.73
CA PRO A 63 8.88 -21.88 6.52
C PRO A 63 7.58 -21.49 7.21
N SER A 64 7.65 -21.03 8.47
CA SER A 64 6.49 -20.59 9.25
C SER A 64 5.64 -19.54 8.55
N ASP A 65 6.28 -18.58 7.89
CA ASP A 65 5.61 -17.52 7.14
C ASP A 65 4.80 -18.06 5.95
N PHE A 66 5.34 -19.09 5.29
CA PHE A 66 4.65 -19.74 4.18
C PHE A 66 3.45 -20.55 4.67
N ILE A 67 3.60 -21.26 5.80
CA ILE A 67 2.48 -21.96 6.47
C ILE A 67 1.36 -20.98 6.83
N SER A 68 1.69 -19.79 7.35
CA SER A 68 0.70 -18.75 7.66
C SER A 68 -0.07 -18.30 6.40
N ILE A 69 0.59 -18.19 5.26
CA ILE A 69 -0.07 -17.83 3.98
C ILE A 69 -0.99 -18.97 3.49
N LEU A 70 -0.56 -20.23 3.61
CA LEU A 70 -1.41 -21.37 3.28
C LEU A 70 -2.65 -21.42 4.17
N LYS A 71 -2.49 -21.18 5.48
CA LYS A 71 -3.63 -21.07 6.39
C LYS A 71 -4.58 -19.94 5.99
N ASN A 72 -4.05 -18.77 5.62
CA ASN A 72 -4.88 -17.67 5.12
C ASN A 72 -5.66 -18.07 3.87
N TRP A 73 -5.09 -18.91 3.00
CA TRP A 73 -5.78 -19.48 1.84
C TRP A 73 -6.92 -20.40 2.24
N ASP A 74 -6.67 -21.36 3.13
CA ASP A 74 -7.67 -22.32 3.60
C ASP A 74 -8.82 -21.61 4.33
N ASP A 75 -8.52 -20.54 5.06
CA ASP A 75 -9.50 -19.72 5.77
C ASP A 75 -10.24 -18.72 4.84
N GLY A 76 -9.96 -18.72 3.53
CA GLY A 76 -10.58 -17.81 2.55
C GLY A 76 -10.16 -16.34 2.68
N ASN A 77 -9.09 -16.07 3.42
CA ASN A 77 -8.57 -14.75 3.77
C ASN A 77 -7.25 -14.42 3.04
N PHE A 78 -6.96 -15.14 1.96
CA PHE A 78 -5.76 -14.90 1.17
C PHE A 78 -5.77 -13.50 0.51
N PRO A 79 -4.62 -12.80 0.43
CA PRO A 79 -3.31 -13.19 0.99
C PRO A 79 -3.03 -12.63 2.38
N ILE A 80 -3.79 -11.63 2.83
CA ILE A 80 -3.44 -10.76 3.97
C ILE A 80 -4.07 -11.17 5.31
N GLY A 81 -4.70 -12.34 5.39
CA GLY A 81 -5.26 -12.88 6.63
C GLY A 81 -6.50 -12.15 7.14
N GLY A 82 -7.19 -11.41 6.26
CA GLY A 82 -8.50 -10.83 6.56
C GLY A 82 -9.03 -9.90 5.47
N ILE A 83 -10.22 -9.37 5.70
CA ILE A 83 -10.90 -8.43 4.79
C ILE A 83 -10.68 -7.00 5.29
N PRO A 84 -9.97 -6.13 4.56
CA PRO A 84 -9.71 -4.77 5.00
C PRO A 84 -10.98 -3.95 4.99
N SER A 85 -11.19 -3.14 6.03
CA SER A 85 -12.25 -2.14 6.01
C SER A 85 -11.88 -1.01 5.05
N ILE A 86 -12.86 -0.52 4.30
CA ILE A 86 -12.69 0.57 3.34
C ILE A 86 -13.44 1.79 3.85
N ASP A 87 -12.75 2.91 4.01
CA ASP A 87 -13.34 4.16 4.48
C ASP A 87 -14.29 4.81 3.44
N GLU A 88 -14.78 6.00 3.75
CA GLU A 88 -15.66 6.80 2.88
C GLU A 88 -14.98 7.31 1.60
N ASP A 89 -13.65 7.45 1.62
CA ASP A 89 -12.84 7.94 0.51
C ASP A 89 -12.37 6.82 -0.43
N GLY A 90 -12.60 5.56 -0.05
CA GLY A 90 -12.21 4.38 -0.81
C GLY A 90 -10.78 3.89 -0.49
N LEU A 91 -10.23 4.26 0.68
CA LEU A 91 -8.92 3.82 1.15
C LEU A 91 -9.07 2.60 2.08
N PRO A 92 -8.32 1.51 1.84
CA PRO A 92 -8.33 0.33 2.70
C PRO A 92 -7.50 0.56 3.96
N ASN A 93 -7.97 0.06 5.09
CA ASN A 93 -7.20 -0.02 6.33
C ASN A 93 -6.61 -1.42 6.50
N LEU A 94 -5.28 -1.52 6.42
CA LEU A 94 -4.53 -2.77 6.58
C LEU A 94 -3.85 -2.92 7.95
N SER A 95 -3.94 -1.91 8.82
CA SER A 95 -3.32 -1.94 10.14
C SER A 95 -3.74 -3.14 11.01
N PRO A 96 -4.99 -3.66 10.96
CA PRO A 96 -5.35 -4.88 11.68
C PRO A 96 -4.54 -6.11 11.24
N MET A 97 -4.29 -6.26 9.93
CA MET A 97 -3.52 -7.37 9.37
C MET A 97 -2.04 -7.25 9.70
N GLU A 98 -1.51 -6.02 9.73
CA GLU A 98 -0.15 -5.75 10.21
C GLU A 98 0.01 -6.13 11.68
N THR A 99 -0.91 -5.67 12.55
CA THR A 99 -0.87 -5.99 13.99
C THR A 99 -1.00 -7.49 14.25
N ALA A 100 -1.79 -8.20 13.42
CA ALA A 100 -1.92 -9.65 13.50
C ALA A 100 -0.71 -10.42 12.94
N GLY A 101 0.25 -9.74 12.30
CA GLY A 101 1.47 -10.35 11.75
C GLY A 101 1.31 -11.02 10.40
N TYR A 102 0.19 -10.80 9.70
CA TYR A 102 -0.03 -11.38 8.36
C TYR A 102 0.73 -10.65 7.24
N ILE A 103 1.06 -9.38 7.48
CA ILE A 103 1.81 -8.54 6.56
C ILE A 103 2.87 -7.76 7.32
N ILE A 104 3.95 -7.43 6.64
CA ILE A 104 5.09 -6.70 7.21
C ILE A 104 5.18 -5.30 6.60
N THR A 105 5.53 -4.31 7.42
CA THR A 105 5.80 -2.95 6.91
C THR A 105 7.11 -2.93 6.12
N PHE A 106 7.01 -2.52 4.86
CA PHE A 106 8.16 -2.27 4.00
C PHE A 106 8.71 -0.85 4.19
N TYR A 107 7.82 0.13 4.15
CA TYR A 107 8.19 1.54 4.16
C TYR A 107 7.08 2.38 4.79
N LYS A 108 7.45 3.34 5.62
CA LYS A 108 6.52 4.31 6.20
C LYS A 108 6.53 5.57 5.36
N MET A 109 5.43 5.80 4.64
CA MET A 109 5.27 7.05 3.89
C MET A 109 5.09 8.24 4.82
N SER A 110 5.53 9.41 4.38
CA SER A 110 5.32 10.68 5.07
C SER A 110 4.80 11.72 4.08
N PHE A 111 3.74 12.40 4.46
CA PHE A 111 3.13 13.46 3.69
C PHE A 111 2.72 14.61 4.60
N ASP A 112 3.36 15.77 4.41
CA ASP A 112 3.02 16.99 5.11
C ASP A 112 1.95 17.78 4.33
N PRO A 113 0.70 17.86 4.83
CA PRO A 113 -0.38 18.56 4.14
C PRO A 113 -0.15 20.06 3.99
N LYS A 114 0.80 20.67 4.73
CA LYS A 114 1.12 22.10 4.60
C LYS A 114 1.99 22.41 3.38
N LYS A 115 2.72 21.42 2.84
CA LYS A 115 3.65 21.62 1.72
C LYS A 115 3.47 20.63 0.57
N ASN A 116 3.30 19.34 0.82
CA ASN A 116 3.44 18.28 -0.20
C ASN A 116 2.28 18.18 -1.20
N TYR A 117 1.30 19.07 -1.09
CA TYR A 117 0.26 19.22 -2.11
C TYR A 117 0.72 19.95 -3.36
N LEU A 118 1.81 20.73 -3.26
CA LEU A 118 2.43 21.42 -4.37
C LEU A 118 3.90 20.99 -4.45
N TRP A 119 4.44 20.93 -5.67
CA TRP A 119 5.86 20.68 -5.87
C TRP A 119 6.67 21.94 -5.54
N PRO A 120 7.90 21.82 -5.03
CA PRO A 120 8.78 22.98 -4.92
C PRO A 120 9.02 23.56 -6.32
N ILE A 121 8.97 24.88 -6.42
CA ILE A 121 9.45 25.60 -7.59
C ILE A 121 10.98 25.44 -7.64
N PRO A 122 11.57 25.07 -8.78
CA PRO A 122 13.02 24.93 -8.91
C PRO A 122 13.77 26.20 -8.49
N ALA A 123 14.84 26.06 -7.72
CA ALA A 123 15.61 27.20 -7.21
C ALA A 123 16.14 28.10 -8.33
N ASN A 124 16.56 27.53 -9.45
CA ASN A 124 17.03 28.28 -10.62
C ASN A 124 15.94 29.21 -11.19
N ASP A 125 14.67 28.81 -11.17
CA ASP A 125 13.58 29.63 -11.70
C ASP A 125 13.29 30.82 -10.78
N ILE A 126 13.40 30.63 -9.45
CA ILE A 126 13.27 31.69 -8.45
C ILE A 126 14.42 32.71 -8.57
N LEU A 127 15.64 32.22 -8.83
CA LEU A 127 16.81 33.10 -9.00
C LEU A 127 16.71 33.99 -10.25
N VAL A 128 16.04 33.52 -11.31
CA VAL A 128 15.86 34.27 -12.56
C VAL A 128 14.71 35.28 -12.47
N ASN A 129 13.65 34.98 -11.71
CA ASN A 129 12.48 35.83 -11.60
C ASN A 129 12.14 36.13 -10.13
N ASP A 130 12.50 37.34 -9.69
CA ASP A 130 12.28 37.84 -8.33
C ASP A 130 10.80 37.96 -7.92
N LYS A 131 9.87 37.93 -8.89
CA LYS A 131 8.42 37.91 -8.64
C LYS A 131 7.87 36.50 -8.39
N LEU A 132 8.65 35.45 -8.64
CA LEU A 132 8.25 34.07 -8.43
C LEU A 132 8.45 33.68 -6.97
N ILE A 133 7.35 33.62 -6.22
CA ILE A 133 7.36 33.24 -4.80
C ILE A 133 7.22 31.73 -4.68
N GLN A 134 8.03 31.12 -3.81
CA GLN A 134 7.99 29.68 -3.54
C GLN A 134 6.61 29.23 -3.00
N ASN A 135 6.25 28.00 -3.30
CA ASN A 135 5.08 27.34 -2.70
C ASN A 135 5.27 27.21 -1.17
N PRO A 136 4.20 27.35 -0.36
CA PRO A 136 4.32 27.35 1.09
C PRO A 136 5.04 26.10 1.64
N GLY A 137 6.00 26.32 2.54
CA GLY A 137 6.71 25.27 3.27
C GLY A 137 7.90 24.63 2.54
N TYR A 138 8.37 25.24 1.45
CA TYR A 138 9.61 24.89 0.74
C TYR A 138 10.63 26.04 0.79
#